data_AF-A0A2T7T5G0-F1
#
_entry.id   AF-A0A2T7T5G0-F1
#
_cell.length_a   1.000
_cell.length_b   1.000
_cell.length_c   1.000
_cell.angle_alpha   90.00
_cell.angle_beta   90.00
_cell.angle_gamma   90.00
#
_symmetry.space_group_name_H-M   'P 1'
#
loop_
_entity.id
_entity.type
_entity.pdbx_description
1 polymer ?
#
loop_
_entity_poly.entity_id
_entity_poly.type
_entity_poly.pdbx_seq_one_letter_code
_entity_poly.pdbx_strand_id
1 'polypeptide(L)'
;MLDDPHSELLSDLHSESEELDRLVAPLEPGRWLLATPSPGWSLAHQIAHLTWTDSAALLAVTDPGAFAAESDKARAAPDTFVDEGAAAGAALPPAELLARWRDGRARLHL
;
A
#
# COMPACT_ATOMS: atom_id res chain seq x y z
N MET A 1 14.44 -28.79 -10.13
CA MET A 1 14.57 -27.56 -9.34
C MET A 1 13.21 -27.40 -8.68
N LEU A 2 13.13 -27.62 -7.37
CA LEU A 2 11.88 -27.38 -6.64
C LEU A 2 11.69 -25.86 -6.60
N ASP A 3 10.49 -25.40 -6.92
CA ASP A 3 10.14 -23.98 -6.85
C ASP A 3 10.33 -23.50 -5.39
N ASP A 4 11.02 -22.38 -5.23
CA ASP A 4 11.27 -21.78 -3.91
C ASP A 4 9.96 -21.12 -3.44
N PRO A 5 9.38 -21.51 -2.28
CA PRO A 5 8.10 -20.98 -1.82
C PRO A 5 8.11 -19.45 -1.65
N HIS A 6 9.28 -18.84 -1.43
CA HIS A 6 9.40 -17.38 -1.42
C HIS A 6 9.22 -16.77 -2.81
N SER A 7 9.76 -17.41 -3.84
CA SER A 7 9.58 -16.97 -5.24
C SER A 7 8.13 -17.11 -5.70
N GLU A 8 7.44 -18.18 -5.32
CA GLU A 8 6.01 -18.36 -5.62
C GLU A 8 5.17 -17.26 -4.94
N LEU A 9 5.40 -17.02 -3.64
CA LEU A 9 4.71 -15.97 -2.89
C LEU A 9 4.89 -14.58 -3.51
N LEU A 10 6.12 -14.23 -3.94
CA LEU A 10 6.39 -12.94 -4.57
C LEU A 10 5.73 -12.82 -5.96
N SER A 11 5.67 -13.92 -6.72
CA SER A 11 4.97 -13.98 -8.00
C SER A 11 3.45 -13.79 -7.85
N ASP A 12 2.85 -14.43 -6.84
CA ASP A 12 1.43 -14.28 -6.52
C ASP A 12 1.13 -12.84 -6.09
N LEU A 13 1.92 -12.29 -5.17
CA LEU A 13 1.79 -10.90 -4.72
C LEU A 13 1.91 -9.91 -5.88
N HIS A 14 2.81 -10.15 -6.84
CA HIS A 14 2.91 -9.35 -8.06
C HIS A 14 1.64 -9.45 -8.92
N SER A 15 1.17 -10.67 -9.17
CA SER A 15 -0.01 -10.94 -10.01
C SER A 15 -1.28 -10.32 -9.45
N GLU A 16 -1.51 -10.44 -8.14
CA GLU A 16 -2.66 -9.84 -7.44
C GLU A 16 -2.62 -8.30 -7.51
N SER A 17 -1.42 -7.72 -7.50
CA SER A 17 -1.27 -6.26 -7.55
C SER A 17 -1.48 -5.71 -8.96
N GLU A 18 -1.03 -6.43 -9.98
CA GLU A 18 -1.36 -6.12 -11.37
C GLU A 18 -2.87 -6.25 -11.64
N GLU A 19 -3.54 -7.22 -11.02
CA GLU A 19 -4.99 -7.33 -11.10
C GLU A 19 -5.69 -6.14 -10.44
N LEU A 20 -5.28 -5.76 -9.23
CA LEU A 20 -5.82 -4.60 -8.54
C LEU A 20 -5.57 -3.30 -9.32
N ASP A 21 -4.36 -3.13 -9.88
CA ASP A 21 -4.03 -1.98 -10.73
C ASP A 21 -4.99 -1.87 -11.92
N ARG A 22 -5.23 -2.97 -12.63
CA ARG A 22 -6.18 -3.01 -13.75
C ARG A 22 -7.61 -2.63 -13.35
N LEU A 23 -8.01 -2.93 -12.10
CA LEU A 23 -9.34 -2.56 -11.58
C LEU A 23 -9.44 -1.06 -11.26
N VAL A 24 -8.40 -0.44 -10.70
CA VAL A 24 -8.46 0.94 -10.21
C VAL A 24 -7.95 1.99 -11.21
N ALA A 25 -7.02 1.63 -12.09
CA ALA A 25 -6.45 2.53 -13.09
C ALA A 25 -7.47 3.21 -14.03
N PRO A 26 -8.53 2.55 -14.53
CA PRO A 26 -9.51 3.19 -15.41
C PRO A 26 -10.59 3.96 -14.66
N LEU A 27 -10.57 3.97 -13.32
CA LEU A 27 -11.60 4.64 -12.54
C LEU A 27 -11.44 6.16 -12.62
N GLU A 28 -12.55 6.83 -12.95
CA GLU A 28 -12.66 8.27 -12.83
C GLU A 28 -12.41 8.74 -11.39
N PRO A 29 -11.85 9.95 -11.15
CA PRO A 29 -11.47 10.41 -9.82
C PRO A 29 -12.59 10.33 -8.77
N GLY A 30 -13.85 10.60 -9.16
CA GLY A 30 -14.99 10.50 -8.24
C GLY A 30 -15.28 9.07 -7.75
N ARG A 31 -14.89 8.03 -8.50
CA ARG A 31 -15.10 6.62 -8.11
C ARG A 31 -14.14 6.19 -7.01
N TRP A 32 -13.01 6.87 -6.83
CA TRP A 32 -12.07 6.61 -5.74
C TRP A 32 -12.63 6.95 -4.35
N LEU A 33 -13.74 7.69 -4.29
CA LEU A 33 -14.47 8.00 -3.07
C LEU A 33 -15.50 6.92 -2.68
N LEU A 34 -15.69 5.89 -3.50
CA LEU A 34 -16.61 4.81 -3.17
C LEU A 34 -16.17 4.10 -1.88
N ALA A 35 -17.12 3.94 -0.96
CA ALA A 35 -16.93 3.22 0.28
C ALA A 35 -16.59 1.74 0.04
N THR A 36 -15.83 1.18 0.94
CA THR A 36 -15.47 -0.24 0.96
C THR A 36 -16.13 -0.93 2.18
N PRO A 37 -16.07 -2.26 2.28
CA PRO A 37 -16.51 -2.96 3.49
C PRO A 37 -15.72 -2.57 4.76
N SER A 38 -14.55 -1.93 4.63
CA SER A 38 -13.85 -1.30 5.75
C SER A 38 -14.55 0.02 6.10
N PRO A 39 -15.19 0.13 7.28
CA PRO A 39 -15.97 1.33 7.64
C PRO A 39 -15.10 2.59 7.62
N GLY A 40 -15.60 3.65 6.98
CA GLY A 40 -14.90 4.92 6.83
C GLY A 40 -13.87 4.96 5.70
N TRP A 41 -13.48 3.82 5.13
CA TRP A 41 -12.47 3.76 4.08
C TRP A 41 -13.08 3.69 2.69
N SER A 42 -12.63 4.60 1.82
CA SER A 42 -12.89 4.56 0.39
C SER A 42 -11.87 3.72 -0.37
N LEU A 43 -12.06 3.52 -1.68
CA LEU A 43 -11.04 2.92 -2.54
C LEU A 43 -9.68 3.64 -2.44
N ALA A 44 -9.69 4.98 -2.33
CA ALA A 44 -8.46 5.75 -2.09
C ALA A 44 -7.76 5.37 -0.78
N HIS A 45 -8.51 5.13 0.30
CA HIS A 45 -7.94 4.69 1.57
C HIS A 45 -7.29 3.31 1.44
N GLN A 46 -7.90 2.40 0.68
CA GLN A 46 -7.31 1.07 0.44
C GLN A 46 -5.97 1.17 -0.29
N ILE A 47 -5.90 1.93 -1.39
CA ILE A 47 -4.64 2.10 -2.14
C ILE A 47 -3.60 2.88 -1.31
N ALA A 48 -4.03 3.86 -0.52
CA ALA A 48 -3.15 4.58 0.41
C ALA A 48 -2.55 3.66 1.47
N HIS A 49 -3.35 2.77 2.05
CA HIS A 49 -2.87 1.79 3.00
C HIS A 49 -1.85 0.82 2.37
N LEU A 50 -2.13 0.31 1.16
CA LEU A 50 -1.17 -0.54 0.42
C LEU A 50 0.15 0.20 0.12
N THR A 51 0.06 1.46 -0.31
CA THR A 51 1.23 2.32 -0.55
C THR A 51 2.08 2.48 0.72
N TRP A 52 1.42 2.66 1.87
CA TRP A 52 2.08 2.76 3.16
C TRP A 52 2.74 1.43 3.57
N THR A 53 2.06 0.29 3.44
CA THR A 53 2.65 -1.02 3.78
C THR A 53 3.84 -1.35 2.89
N ASP A 54 3.79 -1.02 1.60
CA ASP A 54 4.91 -1.23 0.68
C ASP A 54 6.13 -0.38 1.08
N SER A 55 5.88 0.87 1.49
CA SER A 55 6.92 1.77 2.00
C SER A 55 7.53 1.25 3.31
N ALA A 56 6.72 0.73 4.23
CA ALA A 56 7.19 0.15 5.48
C ALA A 56 8.03 -1.11 5.25
N ALA A 57 7.63 -1.98 4.31
CA ALA A 57 8.39 -3.16 3.92
C ALA A 57 9.76 -2.78 3.32
N LEU A 58 9.80 -1.78 2.44
CA LEU A 58 11.05 -1.24 1.90
C LEU A 58 11.95 -0.68 3.01
N LEU A 59 11.39 0.12 3.94
CA LEU A 59 12.16 0.64 5.07
C LEU A 59 12.73 -0.49 5.92
N ALA A 60 11.97 -1.53 6.22
CA ALA A 60 12.44 -2.66 7.02
C ALA A 60 13.70 -3.31 6.43
N VAL A 61 13.81 -3.38 5.10
CA VAL A 61 14.96 -4.01 4.42
C VAL A 61 16.08 -3.02 4.08
N THR A 62 15.79 -1.75 3.82
CA THR A 62 16.81 -0.75 3.40
C THR A 62 17.30 0.14 4.53
N ASP A 63 16.47 0.42 5.54
CA ASP A 63 16.78 1.28 6.68
C ASP A 63 16.05 0.80 7.96
N PRO A 64 16.62 -0.18 8.68
CA PRO A 64 16.03 -0.72 9.89
C PRO A 64 15.82 0.34 11.01
N GLY A 65 16.63 1.41 11.02
CA GLY A 65 16.51 2.49 11.99
C GLY A 65 15.28 3.35 11.73
N ALA A 66 15.06 3.73 10.47
CA ALA A 66 13.83 4.42 10.07
C ALA A 66 12.59 3.56 10.29
N PHE A 67 12.67 2.26 9.98
CA PHE A 67 11.57 1.33 10.26
C PHE A 67 11.24 1.23 11.76
N ALA A 68 12.25 1.16 12.63
CA ALA A 68 12.03 1.14 14.08
C ALA A 68 11.34 2.43 14.56
N ALA A 69 11.73 3.59 14.04
CA ALA A 69 11.10 4.87 14.36
C ALA A 69 9.63 4.92 13.91
N GLU A 70 9.30 4.42 12.71
CA GLU A 70 7.91 4.30 12.26
C GLU A 70 7.11 3.31 13.13
N SER A 71 7.72 2.19 13.52
CA SER A 71 7.11 1.20 14.41
C SER A 71 6.80 1.78 15.79
N ASP A 72 7.67 2.65 16.32
CA ASP A 72 7.45 3.34 17.59
C ASP A 72 6.28 4.32 17.50
N LYS A 73 6.12 5.03 16.37
CA LYS A 73 4.94 5.88 16.13
C LYS A 73 3.66 5.05 16.11
N ALA A 74 3.66 3.92 15.39
CA ALA A 74 2.53 3.01 15.33
C ALA A 74 2.17 2.47 16.72
N ARG A 75 3.16 2.10 17.54
CA ARG A 75 2.96 1.62 18.91
C ARG A 75 2.41 2.69 19.85
N ALA A 76 2.71 3.97 19.60
CA ALA A 76 2.19 5.09 20.38
C ALA A 76 0.72 5.42 20.06
N ALA A 77 0.23 5.03 18.88
CA ALA A 77 -1.13 5.30 18.40
C ALA A 77 -1.77 4.05 17.75
N PRO A 78 -1.87 2.91 18.45
CA PRO A 78 -2.24 1.63 17.84
C PRO A 78 -3.64 1.61 17.22
N ASP A 79 -4.55 2.45 17.74
CA ASP A 79 -5.94 2.51 17.29
C ASP A 79 -6.16 3.48 16.12
N THR A 80 -5.22 4.40 15.84
CA THR A 80 -5.44 5.47 14.85
C THR A 80 -4.36 5.58 13.79
N PHE A 81 -3.14 5.06 14.04
CA PHE A 81 -1.99 5.27 13.16
C PHE A 81 -2.24 4.81 11.71
N VAL A 82 -2.89 3.66 11.55
CA VAL A 82 -3.22 3.09 10.24
C VAL A 82 -4.30 3.92 9.54
N ASP A 83 -5.35 4.32 10.27
CA ASP A 83 -6.44 5.14 9.73
C ASP A 83 -5.94 6.53 9.32
N GLU A 84 -5.10 7.16 10.14
CA GLU A 84 -4.50 8.46 9.86
C GLU A 84 -3.57 8.40 8.64
N GLY A 85 -2.75 7.34 8.53
CA GLY A 85 -1.88 7.10 7.37
C GLY A 85 -2.69 6.90 6.08
N ALA A 86 -3.73 6.06 6.13
CA ALA A 86 -4.63 5.83 5.00
C ALA A 86 -5.37 7.13 4.60
N ALA A 87 -5.86 7.91 5.55
CA ALA A 87 -6.53 9.19 5.30
C ALA A 87 -5.58 10.22 4.66
N ALA A 88 -4.34 10.32 5.15
CA ALA A 88 -3.34 11.21 4.60
C ALA A 88 -3.01 10.88 3.13
N GLY A 89 -2.85 9.59 2.81
CA GLY A 89 -2.64 9.15 1.42
C GLY A 89 -3.89 9.31 0.54
N ALA A 90 -5.07 9.04 1.09
CA ALA A 90 -6.35 9.17 0.37
C ALA A 90 -6.70 10.62 0.01
N ALA A 91 -6.08 11.60 0.67
CA ALA A 91 -6.22 13.03 0.34
C ALA A 91 -5.47 13.44 -0.95
N LEU A 92 -4.57 12.58 -1.46
CA LEU A 92 -3.86 12.83 -2.72
C LEU A 92 -4.79 12.66 -3.93
N PRO A 93 -4.52 13.33 -5.06
CA PRO A 93 -5.17 13.01 -6.33
C PRO A 93 -5.01 11.52 -6.67
N PRO A 94 -6.07 10.83 -7.11
CA PRO A 94 -6.02 9.39 -7.45
C PRO A 94 -4.86 8.97 -8.34
N ALA A 95 -4.57 9.76 -9.38
CA ALA A 95 -3.46 9.48 -10.29
C ALA A 95 -2.09 9.57 -9.61
N GLU A 96 -1.92 10.51 -8.67
CA GLU A 96 -0.69 10.65 -7.88
C GLU A 96 -0.54 9.51 -6.89
N LEU A 97 -1.62 9.15 -6.18
CA LEU A 97 -1.63 8.02 -5.26
C LEU A 97 -1.30 6.71 -5.99
N LEU A 98 -1.94 6.46 -7.13
CA LEU A 98 -1.69 5.28 -7.96
C LEU A 98 -0.24 5.23 -8.46
N ALA A 99 0.32 6.36 -8.89
CA ALA A 99 1.72 6.43 -9.30
C ALA A 99 2.69 6.11 -8.16
N ARG A 100 2.43 6.62 -6.95
CA ARG A 100 3.24 6.33 -5.76
C ARG A 100 3.18 4.85 -5.37
N TRP A 101 1.98 4.26 -5.41
CA TRP A 101 1.81 2.83 -5.15
C TRP A 101 2.62 1.98 -6.15
N ARG A 102 2.51 2.27 -7.46
CA ARG A 102 3.27 1.57 -8.52
C ARG A 102 4.78 1.67 -8.33
N ASP A 103 5.30 2.84 -7.96
CA ASP A 103 6.74 3.03 -7.69
C ASP A 103 7.22 2.16 -6.50
N GLY A 104 6.49 2.18 -5.39
CA GLY A 104 6.78 1.34 -4.23
C GLY A 104 6.79 -0.15 -4.59
N ARG A 105 5.79 -0.60 -5.34
CA ARG A 105 5.70 -1.99 -5.82
C ARG A 105 6.85 -2.38 -6.73
N ALA A 106 7.24 -1.53 -7.68
CA ALA A 106 8.37 -1.81 -8.55
C ALA A 106 9.67 -2.00 -7.75
N ARG A 107 9.86 -1.26 -6.65
CA ARG A 107 11.03 -1.37 -5.77
C ARG A 107 11.04 -2.63 -4.91
N LEU A 108 9.89 -3.23 -4.62
CA LEU A 108 9.77 -4.48 -3.87
C LEU A 108 10.02 -5.73 -4.73
N HIS A 109 10.03 -5.60 -6.06
CA HIS A 109 10.25 -6.70 -7.00
C HIS A 109 11.69 -6.76 -7.55
N LEU A 110 12.61 -5.91 -7.05
CA LEU A 110 14.04 -5.91 -7.41
C LEU A 110 14.86 -6.81 -6.49
#